data_AF-A0A7C7R154-F1
#
_entry.id   AF-A0A7C7R154-F1
#
_cell.length_a   1.000
_cell.length_b   1.000
_cell.length_c   1.000
_cell.angle_alpha   90.00
_cell.angle_beta   90.00
_cell.angle_gamma   90.00
#
_symmetry.space_group_name_H-M   'P 1'
#
loop_
_entity.id
_entity.type
_entity.pdbx_description
1 polymer ?
#
loop_
_entity_poly.entity_id
_entity_poly.type
_entity_poly.pdbx_seq_one_letter_code
_entity_poly.pdbx_strand_id
1 'polypeptide(L)'
;MVQNVYDADPPLPPGSIKRLRIVQVLPKSTPGINWPPVGIPNASPGKQVLGTVPVELDGSAWFLAPARVPLSLQALDEKGQAVQMMRSIIYLQPGETLSCAGCHEPRHSAPASGFPLALARPPSPIEPGPDGSNPLSYPILVQPVLDRHCVQCHNHNRAEGRVVLTGEPQGHYTVSYNALAPRVPYSAWGGRPGDFRIVNSEPLTRPGFFGAKGSPLMKMLLAGHENVTLNDEDIRRLATWMDANALFYGTFNREDQAKQQRGERIEGPDLE
;
A
#
# COMPACT_ATOMS: atom_id res chain seq x y z
N MET A 1 0.24 6.76 -19.02
CA MET A 1 0.83 8.10 -18.92
C MET A 1 -0.04 8.93 -17.99
N VAL A 2 0.53 9.53 -16.96
CA VAL A 2 -0.15 10.54 -16.14
C VAL A 2 0.47 11.88 -16.51
N GLN A 3 -0.34 12.84 -16.97
CA GLN A 3 0.19 14.12 -17.45
C GLN A 3 0.65 15.01 -16.30
N ASN A 4 -0.17 15.13 -15.24
CA ASN A 4 0.21 15.86 -14.05
C ASN A 4 -0.50 15.30 -12.80
N VAL A 5 0.24 14.68 -11.88
CA VAL A 5 -0.34 14.14 -10.63
C VAL A 5 -0.96 15.21 -9.74
N TYR A 6 -0.64 16.50 -9.92
CA TYR A 6 -1.20 17.61 -9.15
C TYR A 6 -2.51 18.14 -9.73
N ASP A 7 -2.89 17.74 -10.94
CA ASP A 7 -4.24 17.94 -11.48
C ASP A 7 -5.18 16.92 -10.82
N ALA A 8 -5.39 17.10 -9.52
CA ALA A 8 -6.04 16.14 -8.65
C ALA A 8 -7.24 16.75 -7.93
N ASP A 9 -8.30 15.97 -7.79
CA ASP A 9 -9.42 16.28 -6.93
C ASP A 9 -9.59 15.13 -5.91
N PRO A 10 -9.30 15.37 -4.61
CA PRO A 10 -8.92 16.64 -3.99
C PRO A 10 -7.45 17.05 -4.28
N PRO A 11 -7.11 18.35 -4.16
CA PRO A 11 -5.76 18.84 -4.45
C PRO A 11 -4.68 18.16 -3.59
N LEU A 12 -3.56 17.82 -4.22
CA LEU A 12 -2.37 17.30 -3.55
C LEU A 12 -1.41 18.45 -3.18
N PRO A 13 -0.61 18.33 -2.10
CA PRO A 13 0.39 19.33 -1.76
C PRO A 13 1.42 19.48 -2.91
N PRO A 14 1.60 20.68 -3.50
CA PRO A 14 2.48 20.87 -4.65
C PRO A 14 3.92 20.40 -4.39
N GLY A 15 4.53 19.76 -5.39
CA GLY A 15 5.92 19.28 -5.32
C GLY A 15 6.17 18.10 -4.36
N SER A 16 5.14 17.61 -3.63
CA SER A 16 5.30 16.55 -2.64
C SER A 16 5.47 15.16 -3.23
N ILE A 17 4.94 14.90 -4.42
CA ILE A 17 4.93 13.57 -5.05
C ILE A 17 6.22 13.32 -5.80
N LYS A 18 6.90 12.22 -5.47
CA LYS A 18 8.20 11.80 -6.05
C LYS A 18 8.11 10.54 -6.90
N ARG A 19 7.16 9.66 -6.57
CA ARG A 19 6.97 8.36 -7.23
C ARG A 19 5.49 7.99 -7.30
N LEU A 20 5.13 7.15 -8.26
CA LEU A 20 3.88 6.39 -8.22
C LEU A 20 4.19 4.95 -7.79
N ARG A 21 3.46 4.42 -6.81
CA ARG A 21 3.43 2.98 -6.51
C ARG A 21 2.37 2.31 -7.37
N ILE A 22 2.75 1.20 -8.01
CA ILE A 22 1.87 0.38 -8.82
C ILE A 22 1.47 -0.83 -7.99
N VAL A 23 0.17 -0.96 -7.74
CA VAL A 23 -0.40 -2.01 -6.90
C VAL A 23 -1.36 -2.85 -7.74
N GLN A 24 -1.11 -4.14 -7.84
CA GLN A 24 -2.10 -5.07 -8.37
C GLN A 24 -3.17 -5.33 -7.32
N VAL A 25 -4.43 -5.18 -7.71
CA VAL A 25 -5.59 -5.53 -6.87
C VAL A 25 -6.01 -6.95 -7.20
N LEU A 26 -5.90 -7.86 -6.23
CA LEU A 26 -6.18 -9.27 -6.44
C LEU A 26 -7.70 -9.53 -6.34
N PRO A 27 -8.33 -10.09 -7.39
CA PRO A 27 -9.70 -10.55 -7.28
C PRO A 27 -9.79 -11.67 -6.26
N LYS A 28 -10.92 -11.76 -5.59
CA LYS A 28 -11.15 -12.82 -4.62
C LYS A 28 -11.53 -14.10 -5.33
N SER A 29 -10.70 -15.14 -5.21
CA SER A 29 -10.87 -16.46 -5.82
C SER A 29 -11.68 -17.45 -4.97
N THR A 30 -12.33 -16.98 -3.90
CA THR A 30 -13.04 -17.82 -2.91
C THR A 30 -14.40 -17.24 -2.53
N PRO A 31 -15.41 -18.07 -2.21
CA PRO A 31 -16.73 -17.58 -1.83
C PRO A 31 -16.74 -16.94 -0.44
N GLY A 32 -17.55 -15.89 -0.28
CA GLY A 32 -17.82 -15.23 1.01
C GLY A 32 -16.77 -14.18 1.39
N ILE A 33 -17.23 -12.97 1.74
CA ILE A 33 -16.44 -11.73 1.82
C ILE A 33 -15.07 -11.83 2.52
N ASN A 34 -15.01 -12.51 3.68
CA ASN A 34 -13.81 -12.71 4.49
C ASN A 34 -13.54 -14.19 4.73
N TRP A 35 -13.82 -15.05 3.75
CA TRP A 35 -13.63 -16.49 3.87
C TRP A 35 -12.72 -17.03 2.76
N PRO A 36 -11.41 -17.22 3.01
CA PRO A 36 -10.66 -16.71 4.15
C PRO A 36 -10.46 -15.17 4.07
N PRO A 37 -10.13 -14.52 5.21
CA PRO A 37 -9.71 -13.12 5.21
C PRO A 37 -8.24 -13.01 4.78
N VAL A 38 -7.87 -11.90 4.16
CA VAL A 38 -6.48 -11.55 3.80
C VAL A 38 -5.83 -10.60 4.81
N GLY A 39 -6.61 -10.05 5.74
CA GLY A 39 -6.19 -9.17 6.82
C GLY A 39 -7.40 -8.74 7.66
N ILE A 40 -7.19 -7.95 8.72
CA ILE A 40 -8.29 -7.39 9.51
C ILE A 40 -9.21 -6.40 8.77
N PRO A 41 -8.81 -5.71 7.68
CA PRO A 41 -9.73 -4.83 6.98
C PRO A 41 -10.88 -5.62 6.33
N ASN A 42 -12.08 -5.41 6.85
CA ASN A 42 -13.30 -6.07 6.38
C ASN A 42 -13.55 -5.78 4.89
N ALA A 43 -13.86 -6.83 4.12
CA ALA A 43 -14.19 -6.73 2.71
C ALA A 43 -13.07 -6.15 1.82
N SER A 44 -11.81 -6.25 2.26
CA SER A 44 -10.70 -5.79 1.44
C SER A 44 -10.41 -6.80 0.33
N PRO A 45 -10.18 -6.34 -0.93
CA PRO A 45 -9.52 -7.18 -1.91
C PRO A 45 -8.09 -7.48 -1.45
N GLY A 46 -7.48 -8.51 -2.06
CA GLY A 46 -6.05 -8.74 -1.91
C GLY A 46 -5.27 -7.67 -2.66
N LYS A 47 -4.02 -7.44 -2.28
CA LYS A 47 -3.14 -6.46 -2.94
C LYS A 47 -1.72 -7.00 -2.98
N GLN A 48 -0.99 -6.65 -4.03
CA GLN A 48 0.47 -6.80 -4.08
C GLN A 48 1.09 -5.61 -4.80
N VAL A 49 2.28 -5.21 -4.35
CA VAL A 49 2.98 -4.02 -4.83
C VAL A 49 3.99 -4.44 -5.87
N LEU A 50 3.70 -4.15 -7.13
CA LEU A 50 4.60 -4.49 -8.23
C LEU A 50 5.89 -3.68 -8.16
N GLY A 51 5.79 -2.44 -7.66
CA GLY A 51 6.93 -1.57 -7.46
C GLY A 51 6.57 -0.10 -7.60
N THR A 52 7.57 0.70 -7.96
CA THR A 52 7.42 2.15 -8.13
C THR A 52 8.01 2.65 -9.45
N VAL A 53 7.54 3.82 -9.87
CA VAL A 53 8.03 4.54 -11.04
C VAL A 53 8.21 6.02 -10.67
N PRO A 54 9.17 6.73 -11.27
CA PRO A 54 9.42 8.13 -10.95
C PRO A 54 8.28 9.04 -11.42
N VAL A 55 8.09 10.14 -10.68
CA VAL A 55 7.29 11.30 -11.09
C VAL A 55 8.27 12.44 -11.36
N GLU A 56 8.14 13.08 -12.51
CA GLU A 56 8.97 14.21 -12.91
C GLU A 56 8.64 15.48 -12.10
N LEU A 57 9.51 16.49 -12.21
CA LEU A 57 9.33 17.75 -11.48
C LEU A 57 8.04 18.51 -11.85
N ASP A 58 7.55 18.33 -13.07
CA ASP A 58 6.27 18.90 -13.54
C ASP A 58 5.04 18.06 -13.12
N GLY A 59 5.25 16.98 -12.35
CA GLY A 59 4.19 16.07 -11.91
C GLY A 59 3.85 14.98 -12.92
N SER A 60 4.52 14.91 -14.06
CA SER A 60 4.23 13.91 -15.10
C SER A 60 4.88 12.55 -14.81
N ALA A 61 4.26 11.46 -15.29
CA ALA A 61 4.80 10.10 -15.13
C ALA A 61 4.44 9.17 -16.29
N TRP A 62 5.47 8.64 -16.97
CA TRP A 62 5.34 7.66 -18.06
C TRP A 62 6.08 6.36 -17.72
N PHE A 63 5.38 5.24 -17.83
CA PHE A 63 5.89 3.95 -17.42
C PHE A 63 5.22 2.77 -18.13
N LEU A 64 5.93 1.64 -18.15
CA LEU A 64 5.42 0.35 -18.60
C LEU A 64 4.55 -0.27 -17.50
N ALA A 65 3.37 -0.76 -17.88
CA ALA A 65 2.46 -1.45 -16.98
C ALA A 65 2.17 -2.87 -17.51
N PRO A 66 1.99 -3.87 -16.63
CA PRO A 66 1.61 -5.20 -17.08
C PRO A 66 0.21 -5.18 -17.71
N ALA A 67 0.07 -5.89 -18.83
CA ALA A 67 -1.20 -6.05 -19.51
C ALA A 67 -2.08 -7.09 -18.80
N ARG A 68 -3.40 -6.92 -18.88
CA ARG A 68 -4.44 -7.80 -18.32
C ARG A 68 -4.33 -7.97 -16.80
N VAL A 69 -3.72 -7.00 -16.13
CA VAL A 69 -3.61 -6.95 -14.68
C VAL A 69 -4.46 -5.79 -14.16
N PRO A 70 -5.33 -5.99 -13.15
CA PRO A 70 -6.04 -4.91 -12.47
C PRO A 70 -5.06 -4.12 -11.58
N LEU A 71 -4.82 -2.87 -11.94
CA LEU A 71 -3.85 -1.99 -11.29
C LEU A 71 -4.55 -0.82 -10.58
N SER A 72 -4.00 -0.42 -9.44
CA SER A 72 -4.28 0.83 -8.76
C SER A 72 -2.98 1.58 -8.52
N LEU A 73 -3.06 2.91 -8.44
CA LEU A 73 -1.91 3.78 -8.26
C LEU A 73 -1.94 4.47 -6.89
N GLN A 74 -0.77 4.69 -6.31
CA GLN A 74 -0.61 5.51 -5.11
C GLN A 74 0.45 6.59 -5.37
N ALA A 75 0.10 7.85 -5.12
CA ALA A 75 1.02 8.97 -5.24
C ALA A 75 1.88 9.06 -3.97
N LEU A 76 3.19 8.87 -4.08
CA LEU A 76 4.10 8.73 -2.96
C LEU A 76 4.90 10.02 -2.70
N ASP A 77 5.08 10.38 -1.44
CA ASP A 77 6.03 11.42 -1.04
C ASP A 77 7.49 10.93 -0.98
N GLU A 78 8.39 11.81 -0.58
CA GLU A 78 9.84 11.53 -0.46
C GLU A 78 10.18 10.37 0.47
N LYS A 79 9.32 10.08 1.46
CA LYS A 79 9.50 8.97 2.41
C LYS A 79 8.85 7.67 1.91
N GLY A 80 8.26 7.69 0.72
CA GLY A 80 7.55 6.56 0.15
C GLY A 80 6.17 6.31 0.78
N GLN A 81 5.60 7.29 1.48
CA GLN A 81 4.25 7.19 2.04
C GLN A 81 3.22 7.63 1.00
N ALA A 82 2.11 6.89 0.87
CA ALA A 82 1.01 7.29 0.00
C ALA A 82 0.36 8.58 0.51
N VAL A 83 0.48 9.65 -0.29
CA VAL A 83 -0.26 10.91 -0.10
C VAL A 83 -1.69 10.73 -0.53
N GLN A 84 -1.92 10.08 -1.67
CA GLN A 84 -3.24 9.75 -2.20
C GLN A 84 -3.23 8.35 -2.79
N MET A 85 -4.36 7.65 -2.68
CA MET A 85 -4.52 6.29 -3.17
C MET A 85 -5.77 6.17 -4.03
N MET A 86 -5.60 5.56 -5.19
CA MET A 86 -6.70 5.19 -6.07
C MET A 86 -7.52 4.06 -5.43
N ARG A 87 -8.84 4.25 -5.34
CA ARG A 87 -9.80 3.22 -4.86
C ARG A 87 -10.57 2.53 -5.98
N SER A 88 -10.18 2.77 -7.22
CA SER A 88 -10.64 2.09 -8.43
C SER A 88 -9.51 1.26 -9.03
N ILE A 89 -9.78 0.60 -10.15
CA ILE A 89 -8.77 -0.11 -10.94
C ILE A 89 -8.72 0.44 -12.36
N ILE A 90 -7.53 0.36 -12.96
CA ILE A 90 -7.30 0.43 -14.40
C ILE A 90 -6.72 -0.90 -14.87
N TYR A 91 -6.88 -1.21 -16.14
CA TYR A 91 -6.24 -2.34 -16.80
C TYR A 91 -5.94 -1.95 -18.25
N LEU A 92 -4.98 -2.62 -18.86
CA LEU A 92 -4.55 -2.38 -20.23
C LEU A 92 -4.47 -3.71 -20.98
N GLN A 93 -4.72 -3.71 -22.28
CA GLN A 93 -4.39 -4.81 -23.19
C GLN A 93 -2.93 -4.73 -23.69
N PRO A 94 -2.36 -5.83 -24.20
CA PRO A 94 -1.02 -5.80 -24.79
C PRO A 94 -0.93 -4.74 -25.92
N GLY A 95 0.06 -3.86 -25.83
CA GLY A 95 0.27 -2.75 -26.78
C GLY A 95 -0.62 -1.52 -26.56
N GLU A 96 -1.56 -1.55 -25.62
CA GLU A 96 -2.41 -0.41 -25.30
C GLU A 96 -1.64 0.67 -24.54
N THR A 97 -1.94 1.94 -24.83
CA THR A 97 -1.47 3.09 -24.06
C THR A 97 -2.67 3.79 -23.42
N LEU A 98 -2.71 3.80 -22.09
CA LEU A 98 -3.68 4.57 -21.31
C LEU A 98 -3.09 5.92 -20.89
N SER A 99 -3.88 6.99 -20.97
CA SER A 99 -3.50 8.32 -20.47
C SER A 99 -4.54 8.87 -19.49
N CYS A 100 -4.07 9.48 -18.41
CA CYS A 100 -4.86 10.29 -17.46
C CYS A 100 -4.34 11.73 -17.48
N ALA A 101 -5.23 12.72 -17.40
CA ALA A 101 -4.80 14.11 -17.27
C ALA A 101 -4.18 14.33 -15.89
N GLY A 102 -4.79 13.76 -14.85
CA GLY A 102 -4.26 13.84 -13.50
C GLY A 102 -4.67 12.69 -12.59
N CYS A 103 -4.83 12.99 -11.30
CA CYS A 103 -5.08 12.00 -10.26
C CYS A 103 -6.49 12.20 -9.68
N HIS A 104 -7.49 11.57 -10.31
CA HIS A 104 -8.92 11.71 -9.98
C HIS A 104 -9.52 13.06 -10.44
N GLU A 105 -9.06 13.54 -11.61
CA GLU A 105 -9.57 14.72 -12.29
C GLU A 105 -11.05 14.58 -12.71
N PRO A 106 -11.78 15.70 -12.86
CA PRO A 106 -13.09 15.68 -13.48
C PRO A 106 -13.03 15.09 -14.90
N ARG A 107 -13.86 14.08 -15.20
CA ARG A 107 -13.83 13.39 -16.51
C ARG A 107 -14.11 14.28 -17.73
N HIS A 108 -14.67 15.46 -17.51
CA HIS A 108 -14.99 16.43 -18.54
C HIS A 108 -13.97 17.57 -18.63
N SER A 109 -12.92 17.57 -17.81
CA SER A 109 -11.82 18.53 -17.97
C SER A 109 -10.89 18.09 -19.09
N ALA A 110 -10.51 19.05 -19.93
CA ALA A 110 -9.37 18.85 -20.83
C ALA A 110 -8.07 18.87 -20.01
N PRO A 111 -7.06 18.07 -20.40
CA PRO A 111 -5.74 18.19 -19.82
C PRO A 111 -5.15 19.60 -20.02
N ALA A 112 -4.30 20.03 -19.09
CA ALA A 112 -3.54 21.25 -19.26
C ALA A 112 -2.68 21.19 -20.54
N SER A 113 -2.58 22.32 -21.24
CA SER A 113 -1.72 22.42 -22.42
C SER A 113 -0.26 22.42 -22.00
N GLY A 114 0.54 21.49 -22.53
CA GLY A 114 1.97 21.39 -22.26
C GLY A 114 2.58 20.11 -22.82
N PHE A 115 3.91 20.05 -22.88
CA PHE A 115 4.64 18.82 -23.17
C PHE A 115 5.14 18.22 -21.84
N PRO A 116 4.53 17.12 -21.36
CA PRO A 116 4.94 16.51 -20.09
C PRO A 116 6.40 16.04 -20.16
N LEU A 117 7.21 16.38 -19.16
CA LEU A 117 8.63 16.02 -19.09
C LEU A 117 8.84 14.51 -19.20
N ALA A 118 7.92 13.70 -18.68
CA ALA A 118 8.05 12.25 -18.74
C ALA A 118 7.99 11.69 -20.18
N LEU A 119 7.48 12.44 -21.17
CA LEU A 119 7.52 12.06 -22.59
C LEU A 119 8.86 12.38 -23.27
N ALA A 120 9.77 13.10 -22.61
CA ALA A 120 11.10 13.40 -23.16
C ALA A 120 12.06 12.19 -23.13
N ARG A 121 11.65 11.06 -22.55
CA ARG A 121 12.42 9.82 -22.41
C ARG A 121 11.49 8.61 -22.57
N PRO A 122 12.01 7.40 -22.87
CA PRO A 122 11.19 6.18 -22.91
C PRO A 122 10.42 5.91 -21.60
N PRO A 123 9.34 5.11 -21.65
CA PRO A 123 8.55 4.79 -20.47
C PRO A 123 9.42 4.07 -19.44
N SER A 124 9.33 4.50 -18.18
CA SER A 124 10.09 3.90 -17.08
C SER A 124 9.71 2.42 -16.88
N PRO A 125 10.69 1.51 -16.70
CA PRO A 125 10.40 0.20 -16.13
C PRO A 125 9.96 0.35 -14.66
N ILE A 126 9.25 -0.66 -14.15
CA ILE A 126 8.86 -0.71 -12.74
C ILE A 126 10.08 -1.10 -11.89
N GLU A 127 10.47 -0.24 -10.95
CA GLU A 127 11.46 -0.57 -9.92
C GLU A 127 10.77 -1.44 -8.85
N PRO A 128 11.21 -2.70 -8.63
CA PRO A 128 10.54 -3.60 -7.70
C PRO A 128 10.36 -3.04 -6.29
N GLY A 129 9.24 -3.39 -5.65
CA GLY A 129 8.99 -3.04 -4.25
C GLY A 129 9.89 -3.80 -3.28
N PRO A 130 9.84 -3.48 -1.97
CA PRO A 130 10.57 -4.22 -0.95
C PRO A 130 10.20 -5.70 -0.93
N ASP A 131 11.12 -6.56 -0.49
CA ASP A 131 10.86 -7.99 -0.37
C ASP A 131 9.63 -8.29 0.51
N GLY A 132 8.80 -9.24 0.10
CA GLY A 132 7.51 -9.55 0.73
C GLY A 132 6.38 -8.62 0.33
N SER A 133 6.58 -7.71 -0.63
CA SER A 133 5.49 -6.87 -1.17
C SER A 133 4.82 -7.46 -2.42
N ASN A 134 5.46 -8.42 -3.08
CA ASN A 134 4.93 -9.16 -4.24
C ASN A 134 5.56 -10.58 -4.34
N PRO A 135 4.84 -11.66 -3.95
CA PRO A 135 3.51 -11.64 -3.32
C PRO A 135 3.54 -10.93 -1.97
N LEU A 136 2.45 -10.23 -1.61
CA LEU A 136 2.38 -9.57 -0.31
C LEU A 136 2.40 -10.61 0.82
N SER A 137 3.25 -10.39 1.82
CA SER A 137 3.36 -11.24 3.01
C SER A 137 3.85 -10.39 4.18
N TYR A 138 2.99 -10.17 5.17
CA TYR A 138 3.38 -9.39 6.35
C TYR A 138 4.60 -9.97 7.08
N PRO A 139 4.69 -11.30 7.32
CA PRO A 139 5.87 -11.87 7.98
C PRO A 139 7.18 -11.69 7.21
N ILE A 140 7.15 -11.56 5.88
CA ILE A 140 8.36 -11.28 5.08
C ILE A 140 8.61 -9.77 4.98
N LEU A 141 7.56 -8.97 4.79
CA LEU A 141 7.66 -7.54 4.55
C LEU A 141 7.99 -6.75 5.82
N VAL A 142 7.29 -7.04 6.93
CA VAL A 142 7.28 -6.19 8.13
C VAL A 142 8.05 -6.82 9.29
N GLN A 143 7.82 -8.10 9.58
CA GLN A 143 8.40 -8.74 10.78
C GLN A 143 9.93 -8.56 10.87
N PRO A 144 10.73 -8.63 9.78
CA PRO A 144 12.18 -8.42 9.89
C PRO A 144 12.56 -7.02 10.38
N VAL A 145 11.75 -5.99 10.11
CA VAL A 145 11.96 -4.64 10.64
C VAL A 145 11.73 -4.65 12.15
N LEU A 146 10.65 -5.31 12.60
CA LEU A 146 10.30 -5.41 14.01
C LEU A 146 11.33 -6.23 14.79
N ASP A 147 11.83 -7.33 14.22
CA ASP A 147 12.82 -8.19 14.85
C ASP A 147 14.13 -7.43 15.12
N ARG A 148 14.56 -6.60 14.16
CA ARG A 148 15.76 -5.77 14.31
C ARG A 148 15.62 -4.67 15.34
N HIS A 149 14.46 -4.00 15.38
CA HIS A 149 14.34 -2.68 16.03
C HIS A 149 13.39 -2.65 17.22
N CYS A 150 12.48 -3.61 17.35
CA CYS A 150 11.35 -3.50 18.27
C CYS A 150 11.27 -4.68 19.25
N VAL A 151 11.54 -5.91 18.78
CA VAL A 151 11.29 -7.14 19.55
C VAL A 151 12.13 -7.20 20.83
N GLN A 152 13.32 -6.59 20.88
CA GLN A 152 14.14 -6.56 22.09
C GLN A 152 13.41 -5.96 23.31
N CYS A 153 12.57 -4.95 23.10
CA CYS A 153 11.79 -4.28 24.15
C CYS A 153 10.28 -4.63 24.12
N HIS A 154 9.83 -5.30 23.06
CA HIS A 154 8.43 -5.71 22.84
C HIS A 154 8.31 -7.21 22.58
N ASN A 155 8.68 -8.02 23.56
CA ASN A 155 8.54 -9.49 23.57
C ASN A 155 7.78 -9.97 24.81
N HIS A 156 7.54 -11.28 24.92
CA HIS A 156 6.80 -11.87 26.05
C HIS A 156 7.45 -11.65 27.42
N ASN A 157 8.78 -11.56 27.48
CA ASN A 157 9.51 -11.35 28.74
C ASN A 157 9.65 -9.86 29.07
N ARG A 158 9.59 -9.00 28.05
CA ARG A 158 9.69 -7.54 28.16
C ARG A 158 8.68 -6.92 27.22
N ALA A 159 7.49 -6.65 27.74
CA ALA A 159 6.36 -6.09 26.99
C ALA A 159 6.18 -4.60 27.30
N GLU A 160 7.17 -3.77 26.96
CA GLU A 160 7.09 -2.33 27.19
C GLU A 160 5.86 -1.73 26.50
N GLY A 161 5.21 -0.76 27.16
CA GLY A 161 3.94 -0.22 26.69
C GLY A 161 2.80 -1.23 26.61
N ARG A 162 2.96 -2.44 27.19
CA ARG A 162 2.01 -3.59 27.08
C ARG A 162 1.81 -4.04 25.63
N VAL A 163 2.86 -3.94 24.81
CA VAL A 163 2.85 -4.36 23.41
C VAL A 163 3.88 -5.47 23.21
N VAL A 164 3.47 -6.54 22.54
CA VAL A 164 4.33 -7.64 22.09
C VAL A 164 4.32 -7.65 20.56
N LEU A 165 5.51 -7.70 19.95
CA LEU A 165 5.71 -7.54 18.51
C LEU A 165 6.46 -8.71 17.88
N THR A 166 6.41 -9.88 18.51
CA THR A 166 7.03 -11.10 18.02
C THR A 166 6.22 -11.74 16.88
N GLY A 167 6.91 -12.51 16.04
CA GLY A 167 6.38 -13.04 14.78
C GLY A 167 5.65 -14.37 14.88
N GLU A 168 5.48 -14.96 16.07
CA GLU A 168 4.82 -16.25 16.21
C GLU A 168 3.32 -16.18 15.88
N PRO A 169 2.74 -17.30 15.40
CA PRO A 169 1.31 -17.38 15.11
C PRO A 169 0.43 -17.07 16.33
N GLN A 170 -0.61 -16.28 16.10
CA GLN A 170 -1.70 -16.04 17.06
C GLN A 170 -3.03 -15.96 16.30
N GLY A 171 -3.83 -17.01 16.42
CA GLY A 171 -5.06 -17.16 15.64
C GLY A 171 -4.74 -17.24 14.14
N HIS A 172 -5.41 -16.40 13.34
CA HIS A 172 -5.26 -16.38 11.88
C HIS A 172 -4.05 -15.56 11.39
N TYR A 173 -3.31 -14.87 12.27
CA TYR A 173 -2.19 -13.99 11.92
C TYR A 173 -1.00 -14.23 12.86
N THR A 174 -0.12 -13.24 13.04
CA THR A 174 0.95 -13.23 14.06
C THR A 174 0.63 -12.28 15.21
N VAL A 175 1.32 -12.44 16.34
CA VAL A 175 1.19 -11.55 17.51
C VAL A 175 1.43 -10.09 17.13
N SER A 176 2.52 -9.81 16.42
CA SER A 176 2.87 -8.46 15.99
C SER A 176 1.82 -7.83 15.06
N TYR A 177 1.24 -8.59 14.14
CA TYR A 177 0.20 -8.09 13.24
C TYR A 177 -1.05 -7.71 14.03
N ASN A 178 -1.51 -8.60 14.92
CA ASN A 178 -2.67 -8.35 15.76
C ASN A 178 -2.49 -7.11 16.65
N ALA A 179 -1.26 -6.83 17.08
CA ALA A 179 -0.92 -5.61 17.78
C ALA A 179 -0.93 -4.37 16.85
N LEU A 180 -0.28 -4.41 15.69
CA LEU A 180 -0.03 -3.20 14.90
C LEU A 180 -1.16 -2.84 13.93
N ALA A 181 -1.79 -3.83 13.27
CA ALA A 181 -2.76 -3.57 12.22
C ALA A 181 -3.94 -2.69 12.67
N PRO A 182 -4.53 -2.85 13.87
CA PRO A 182 -5.62 -1.98 14.35
C PRO A 182 -5.22 -0.50 14.51
N ARG A 183 -3.93 -0.21 14.57
CA ARG A 183 -3.37 1.16 14.71
C ARG A 183 -3.13 1.84 13.37
N VAL A 184 -3.32 1.14 12.25
CA VAL A 184 -3.17 1.69 10.90
C VAL A 184 -4.53 2.16 10.38
N PRO A 185 -4.62 3.36 9.81
CA PRO A 185 -5.80 3.77 9.06
C PRO A 185 -5.93 3.00 7.75
N TYR A 186 -6.92 2.13 7.65
CA TYR A 186 -7.22 1.34 6.45
C TYR A 186 -8.69 1.52 6.03
N SER A 187 -8.97 1.26 4.75
CA SER A 187 -10.33 1.19 4.23
C SER A 187 -10.94 -0.15 4.60
N ALA A 188 -12.15 -0.13 5.16
CA ALA A 188 -12.88 -1.34 5.55
C ALA A 188 -14.39 -1.08 5.53
N TRP A 189 -15.16 -2.01 4.97
CA TRP A 189 -16.61 -1.90 4.94
C TRP A 189 -17.19 -2.05 6.35
N GLY A 190 -17.93 -1.05 6.84
CA GLY A 190 -18.46 -1.04 8.22
C GLY A 190 -17.39 -1.16 9.32
N GLY A 191 -16.12 -0.90 9.01
CA GLY A 191 -14.99 -1.26 9.88
C GLY A 191 -14.75 -0.33 11.07
N ARG A 192 -15.45 0.81 11.15
CA ARG A 192 -15.33 1.79 12.25
C ARG A 192 -16.71 2.29 12.63
N PRO A 193 -17.00 2.49 13.93
CA PRO A 193 -18.20 3.18 14.37
C PRO A 193 -18.26 4.60 13.80
N GLY A 194 -19.45 5.07 13.43
CA GLY A 194 -19.69 6.41 12.90
C GLY A 194 -20.30 6.41 11.49
N ASP A 195 -20.42 7.59 10.89
CA ASP A 195 -20.87 7.71 9.50
C ASP A 195 -19.84 7.09 8.57
N PHE A 196 -20.25 6.02 7.87
CA PHE A 196 -19.42 5.30 6.91
C PHE A 196 -18.75 6.21 5.88
N ARG A 197 -19.44 7.26 5.42
CA ARG A 197 -18.89 8.23 4.46
C ARG A 197 -17.70 9.00 5.02
N ILE A 198 -17.72 9.28 6.31
CA ILE A 198 -16.65 9.99 7.00
C ILE A 198 -15.52 9.02 7.33
N VAL A 199 -15.83 7.89 7.97
CA VAL A 199 -14.80 6.97 8.50
C VAL A 199 -14.12 6.13 7.42
N ASN A 200 -14.75 5.98 6.26
CA ASN A 200 -14.19 5.28 5.10
C ASN A 200 -13.83 6.23 3.93
N SER A 201 -13.89 7.55 4.16
CA SER A 201 -13.59 8.58 3.15
C SER A 201 -14.31 8.31 1.81
N GLU A 202 -15.65 8.33 1.85
CA GLU A 202 -16.51 8.13 0.69
C GLU A 202 -17.39 9.35 0.40
N PRO A 203 -17.68 9.63 -0.89
CA PRO A 203 -17.25 8.86 -2.08
C PRO A 203 -15.80 9.13 -2.50
N LEU A 204 -15.10 10.08 -1.85
CA LEU A 204 -13.80 10.57 -2.26
C LEU A 204 -12.73 10.41 -1.15
N THR A 205 -11.57 9.88 -1.51
CA THR A 205 -10.43 9.75 -0.59
C THR A 205 -9.76 11.09 -0.33
N ARG A 206 -9.52 11.40 0.94
CA ARG A 206 -8.75 12.60 1.32
C ARG A 206 -7.25 12.29 1.40
N PRO A 207 -6.36 13.21 0.96
CA PRO A 207 -4.93 13.02 1.03
C PRO A 207 -4.49 12.80 2.48
N GLY A 208 -3.66 11.78 2.70
CA GLY A 208 -3.15 11.41 4.02
C GLY A 208 -4.20 10.86 4.99
N PHE A 209 -5.39 10.47 4.52
CA PHE A 209 -6.42 9.88 5.38
C PHE A 209 -6.09 8.44 5.79
N PHE A 210 -5.62 7.64 4.83
CA PHE A 210 -5.30 6.23 5.01
C PHE A 210 -3.78 5.97 5.04
N GLY A 211 -3.42 4.73 5.33
CA GLY A 211 -2.08 4.20 5.21
C GLY A 211 -1.07 4.83 6.15
N ALA A 212 0.18 4.84 5.72
CA ALA A 212 1.32 5.31 6.48
C ALA A 212 1.19 6.79 6.83
N LYS A 213 0.73 7.63 5.88
CA LYS A 213 0.66 9.08 6.08
C LYS A 213 -0.40 9.49 7.11
N GLY A 214 -1.54 8.77 7.13
CA GLY A 214 -2.59 8.96 8.13
C GLY A 214 -2.27 8.35 9.50
N SER A 215 -1.34 7.40 9.54
CA SER A 215 -1.07 6.56 10.72
C SER A 215 -0.41 7.32 11.88
N PRO A 216 -1.03 7.37 13.07
CA PRO A 216 -0.36 7.86 14.29
C PRO A 216 0.90 7.06 14.62
N LEU A 217 0.90 5.76 14.34
CA LEU A 217 2.06 4.89 14.53
C LEU A 217 3.23 5.34 13.65
N MET A 218 3.02 5.57 12.36
CA MET A 218 4.09 6.03 11.48
C MET A 218 4.58 7.43 11.86
N LYS A 219 3.69 8.34 12.26
CA LYS A 219 4.07 9.67 12.75
C LYS A 219 4.97 9.58 13.99
N MET A 220 4.64 8.72 14.94
CA MET A 220 5.47 8.46 16.11
C MET A 220 6.83 7.88 15.70
N LEU A 221 6.88 6.89 14.82
CA LEU A 221 8.15 6.30 14.37
C LEU A 221 9.05 7.32 13.66
N LEU A 222 8.49 8.21 12.84
CA LEU A 222 9.24 9.28 12.18
C LEU A 222 9.70 10.39 13.13
N ALA A 223 9.00 10.59 14.25
CA ALA A 223 9.42 11.52 15.31
C ALA A 223 10.52 10.93 16.20
N GLY A 224 10.76 9.62 16.12
CA GLY A 224 11.68 8.87 16.97
C GLY A 224 10.96 8.10 18.07
N HIS A 225 11.54 6.98 18.49
CA HIS A 225 11.05 6.17 19.60
C HIS A 225 12.24 5.63 20.40
N GLU A 226 12.46 6.22 21.58
CA GLU A 226 13.64 5.95 22.40
C GLU A 226 14.95 6.11 21.58
N ASN A 227 15.81 5.09 21.58
CA ASN A 227 17.07 5.09 20.83
C ASN A 227 16.98 4.37 19.48
N VAL A 228 15.77 4.06 19.00
CA VAL A 228 15.57 3.36 17.72
C VAL A 228 15.70 4.34 16.57
N THR A 229 16.58 4.02 15.61
CA THR A 229 16.72 4.76 14.35
C THR A 229 16.35 3.84 13.19
N LEU A 230 15.30 4.18 12.43
CA LEU A 230 14.92 3.47 11.22
C LEU A 230 15.62 4.09 10.01
N ASN A 231 16.20 3.25 9.15
CA ASN A 231 16.71 3.71 7.86
C ASN A 231 15.56 3.84 6.84
N ASP A 232 15.85 4.44 5.68
CA ASP A 232 14.84 4.65 4.63
C ASP A 232 14.23 3.35 4.10
N GLU A 233 14.98 2.25 4.09
CA GLU A 233 14.45 0.95 3.66
C GLU A 233 13.39 0.43 4.65
N ASP A 234 13.69 0.48 5.95
CA ASP A 234 12.78 0.06 7.01
C ASP A 234 11.50 0.90 7.01
N ILE A 235 11.63 2.22 6.85
CA ILE A 235 10.48 3.13 6.69
C ILE A 235 9.67 2.73 5.45
N ARG A 236 10.31 2.48 4.31
CA ARG A 236 9.63 2.06 3.08
C ARG A 236 8.89 0.74 3.24
N ARG A 237 9.46 -0.25 3.95
CA ARG A 237 8.80 -1.54 4.21
C ARG A 237 7.52 -1.37 5.02
N LEU A 238 7.60 -0.62 6.12
CA LEU A 238 6.46 -0.31 6.97
C LEU A 238 5.41 0.51 6.21
N ALA A 239 5.83 1.55 5.48
CA ALA A 239 4.92 2.39 4.70
C ALA A 239 4.20 1.58 3.61
N THR A 240 4.94 0.71 2.89
CA THR A 240 4.38 -0.16 1.85
C THR A 240 3.30 -1.06 2.41
N TRP A 241 3.51 -1.69 3.57
CA TRP A 241 2.49 -2.51 4.23
C TRP A 241 1.26 -1.70 4.65
N MET A 242 1.46 -0.57 5.33
CA MET A 242 0.36 0.29 5.78
C MET A 242 -0.48 0.79 4.59
N ASP A 243 0.18 1.21 3.51
CA ASP A 243 -0.46 1.71 2.30
C ASP A 243 -1.10 0.59 1.47
N ALA A 244 -0.64 -0.65 1.59
CA ALA A 244 -1.29 -1.84 1.04
C ALA A 244 -2.49 -2.29 1.89
N ASN A 245 -3.17 -1.34 2.55
CA ASN A 245 -4.33 -1.52 3.42
C ASN A 245 -4.05 -2.32 4.71
N ALA A 246 -2.81 -2.45 5.15
CA ALA A 246 -2.43 -3.27 6.30
C ALA A 246 -2.89 -4.74 6.18
N LEU A 247 -2.82 -5.31 4.98
CA LEU A 247 -3.09 -6.72 4.74
C LEU A 247 -2.00 -7.62 5.37
N PHE A 248 -2.36 -8.87 5.66
CA PHE A 248 -1.42 -9.87 6.15
C PHE A 248 -1.00 -10.83 5.03
N TYR A 249 -1.96 -11.29 4.23
CA TYR A 249 -1.79 -12.28 3.18
C TYR A 249 -1.86 -11.65 1.78
N GLY A 250 -1.10 -12.21 0.86
CA GLY A 250 -1.11 -11.89 -0.57
C GLY A 250 -1.85 -12.91 -1.42
N THR A 251 -2.66 -13.77 -0.79
CA THR A 251 -3.38 -14.88 -1.43
C THR A 251 -4.68 -15.19 -0.69
N PHE A 252 -5.66 -15.73 -1.43
CA PHE A 252 -6.90 -16.29 -0.87
C PHE A 252 -6.85 -17.82 -0.71
N ASN A 253 -5.79 -18.47 -1.19
CA ASN A 253 -5.57 -19.91 -1.04
C ASN A 253 -5.18 -20.22 0.41
N ARG A 254 -5.89 -21.15 1.05
CA ARG A 254 -5.72 -21.44 2.49
C ARG A 254 -4.39 -22.11 2.81
N GLU A 255 -3.89 -22.96 1.94
CA GLU A 255 -2.61 -23.65 2.14
C GLU A 255 -1.46 -22.65 2.04
N ASP A 256 -1.53 -21.75 1.08
CA ASP A 256 -0.56 -20.67 0.93
C ASP A 256 -0.66 -19.63 2.04
N GLN A 257 -1.86 -19.34 2.57
CA GLN A 257 -1.99 -18.55 3.79
C GLN A 257 -1.26 -19.23 4.96
N ALA A 258 -1.42 -20.55 5.15
CA ALA A 258 -0.71 -21.26 6.21
C ALA A 258 0.82 -21.15 6.06
N LYS A 259 1.34 -21.23 4.82
CA LYS A 259 2.78 -20.97 4.51
C LYS A 259 3.18 -19.54 4.86
N GLN A 260 2.44 -18.55 4.35
CA GLN A 260 2.72 -17.14 4.60
C GLN A 260 2.67 -16.78 6.09
N GLN A 261 1.78 -17.38 6.89
CA GLN A 261 1.73 -17.16 8.35
C GLN A 261 3.05 -17.52 9.05
N ARG A 262 3.75 -18.53 8.54
CA ARG A 262 5.07 -18.97 9.03
C ARG A 262 6.24 -18.22 8.40
N GLY A 263 5.97 -17.23 7.55
CA GLY A 263 7.00 -16.49 6.81
C GLY A 263 7.58 -17.24 5.61
N GLU A 264 6.92 -18.32 5.16
CA GLU A 264 7.33 -19.06 3.97
C GLU A 264 6.88 -18.32 2.69
N ARG A 265 7.68 -18.45 1.62
CA ARG A 265 7.35 -17.91 0.30
C ARG A 265 6.33 -18.79 -0.41
N ILE A 266 5.58 -18.15 -1.31
CA ILE A 266 4.64 -18.78 -2.23
C ILE A 266 4.99 -18.32 -3.65
N GLU A 267 4.59 -19.07 -4.68
CA GLU A 267 4.88 -18.70 -6.07
C GLU A 267 4.10 -17.44 -6.49
N GLY A 268 2.85 -17.31 -6.03
CA GLY A 268 1.95 -16.20 -6.33
C GLY A 268 0.52 -16.53 -5.93
N PRO A 269 -0.39 -15.54 -5.96
CA PRO A 269 -1.81 -15.82 -5.80
C PRO A 269 -2.36 -16.59 -7.01
N ASP A 270 -3.38 -17.42 -6.78
CA ASP A 270 -4.21 -17.99 -7.84
C ASP A 270 -4.92 -16.84 -8.58
N LEU A 271 -4.49 -16.57 -9.82
CA LEU A 271 -5.09 -15.58 -10.71
C LEU A 271 -5.79 -16.32 -11.85
N GLU A 272 -7.12 -16.16 -11.96
CA GLU A 272 -7.92 -16.64 -13.09
C GLU A 272 -7.70 -15.79 -14.36
#